data_AF-N8XEP2-F1
#
_entry.id   AF-N8XEP2-F1
#
_cell.length_a   1.000
_cell.length_b   1.000
_cell.length_c   1.000
_cell.angle_alpha   90.00
_cell.angle_beta   90.00
_cell.angle_gamma   90.00
#
_symmetry.space_group_name_H-M   'P 1'
#
loop_
_entity.id
_entity.type
_entity.pdbx_description
1 polymer ?
#
loop_
_entity_poly.entity_id
_entity_poly.type
_entity_poly.pdbx_seq_one_letter_code
_entity_poly.pdbx_strand_id
1 'polypeptide(L)'
;MRLKALNENSGLFQFIPLNVPNYSVKTPTSGNISAKKISENGKIIDPPKEVLNKQQQLLNNTDNNKSGILREEIADSYFKNSGYTKLESKYGSNCFDGVYMKNGELYIVEVKPLKERGSVKLSDNKKSTNDIGVQMSDKWIVSRTEALVKTKNPDAIKTATLITKAVNEGKPINKIVVGVNDSRAITLNLGNKVTK
;
A
#
# COMPACT_ATOMS: atom_id res chain seq x y z
N MET A 1 -0.73 -23.78 32.70
CA MET A 1 0.61 -23.34 33.15
C MET A 1 1.52 -23.46 31.93
N ARG A 2 2.13 -22.41 31.35
CA ARG A 2 2.61 -21.15 31.93
C ARG A 2 2.00 -19.93 31.24
N LEU A 3 1.27 -19.16 32.03
CA LEU A 3 1.20 -17.71 31.88
C LEU A 3 2.61 -17.14 31.98
N LYS A 4 2.93 -16.14 31.15
CA LYS A 4 3.90 -15.11 31.53
C LYS A 4 3.17 -13.78 31.42
N ALA A 5 2.79 -13.26 32.59
CA ALA A 5 2.45 -11.86 32.76
C ALA A 5 3.68 -11.02 32.41
N LEU A 6 3.48 -9.96 31.64
CA LEU A 6 4.42 -8.85 31.54
C LEU A 6 3.70 -7.61 32.06
N ASN A 7 4.09 -7.26 33.29
CA ASN A 7 4.03 -5.98 33.96
C ASN A 7 3.32 -4.82 33.24
N GLU A 8 2.28 -4.32 33.90
CA GLU A 8 1.81 -2.95 33.78
C GLU A 8 2.85 -2.01 34.42
N ASN A 9 3.54 -1.21 33.59
CA ASN A 9 4.05 0.15 33.86
C ASN A 9 5.27 0.48 32.98
N SER A 10 4.99 0.77 31.71
CA SER A 10 5.66 1.83 30.94
C SER A 10 4.90 1.96 29.63
N GLY A 11 4.12 3.03 29.48
CA GLY A 11 3.36 3.37 28.27
C GLY A 11 4.25 3.78 27.09
N LEU A 12 5.26 2.97 26.77
CA LEU A 12 6.05 3.08 25.56
C LEU A 12 5.59 1.98 24.61
N PHE A 13 4.65 2.33 23.73
CA PHE A 13 4.44 1.57 22.50
C PHE A 13 5.75 1.61 21.72
N GLN A 14 6.55 0.56 21.87
CA GLN A 14 7.76 0.39 21.09
C GLN A 14 7.32 0.19 19.64
N PHE A 15 7.50 1.20 18.79
CA PHE A 15 7.40 1.06 17.34
C PHE A 15 8.38 -0.03 16.94
N ILE A 16 7.87 -1.23 16.66
CA ILE A 16 8.68 -2.29 16.06
C ILE A 16 9.05 -1.76 14.68
N PRO A 17 10.34 -1.48 14.40
CA PRO A 17 10.75 -1.13 13.04
C PRO A 17 10.30 -2.25 12.12
N LEU A 18 9.88 -1.90 10.90
CA LEU A 18 9.62 -2.86 9.82
C LEU A 18 10.94 -3.57 9.45
N ASN A 19 11.43 -4.46 10.32
CA ASN A 19 12.16 -5.62 9.87
C ASN A 19 11.13 -6.42 9.10
N VAL A 20 11.06 -6.20 7.80
CA VAL A 20 10.24 -6.96 6.87
C VAL A 20 10.86 -8.36 6.86
N PRO A 21 10.25 -9.37 7.51
CA PRO A 21 10.71 -10.72 7.26
C PRO A 21 10.44 -11.01 5.77
N ASN A 22 11.30 -11.80 5.14
CA ASN A 22 11.35 -12.15 3.71
C ASN A 22 10.09 -12.86 3.15
N TYR A 23 8.90 -12.62 3.70
CA TYR A 23 7.62 -13.13 3.23
C TYR A 23 7.03 -12.20 2.18
N SER A 24 7.72 -12.05 1.04
CA SER A 24 7.15 -11.39 -0.13
C SER A 24 6.22 -12.36 -0.86
N VAL A 25 4.97 -11.97 -1.08
CA VAL A 25 4.05 -12.74 -1.92
C VAL A 25 4.15 -12.24 -3.36
N LYS A 26 4.48 -13.09 -4.33
CA LYS A 26 4.47 -12.67 -5.75
C LYS A 26 3.13 -12.02 -6.11
N THR A 27 3.17 -10.89 -6.83
CA THR A 27 1.99 -10.21 -7.36
C THR A 27 1.07 -11.23 -8.08
N PRO A 28 -0.22 -11.31 -7.73
CA PRO A 28 -1.11 -12.31 -8.29
C PRO A 28 -1.44 -12.03 -9.76
N THR A 29 -1.41 -13.07 -10.60
CA THR A 29 -1.69 -12.96 -12.04
C THR A 29 -3.09 -12.45 -12.36
N SER A 30 -4.09 -12.68 -11.49
CA SER A 30 -5.48 -12.26 -11.68
C SER A 30 -5.90 -11.12 -10.74
N GLY A 31 -4.96 -10.53 -9.99
CA GLY A 31 -5.25 -9.51 -8.99
C GLY A 31 -5.89 -10.00 -7.70
N ASN A 32 -6.27 -11.28 -7.59
CA ASN A 32 -6.86 -11.81 -6.36
C ASN A 32 -5.79 -12.22 -5.35
N ILE A 33 -5.83 -11.58 -4.17
CA ILE A 33 -5.03 -11.94 -3.00
C ILE A 33 -5.96 -12.65 -2.02
N SER A 34 -5.71 -13.94 -1.78
CA SER A 34 -6.58 -14.77 -0.95
C SER A 34 -6.48 -14.41 0.54
N ALA A 35 -7.53 -14.74 1.28
CA ALA A 35 -7.58 -14.66 2.73
C ALA A 35 -6.38 -15.32 3.41
N LYS A 36 -6.05 -16.55 2.98
CA LYS A 36 -4.91 -17.32 3.47
C LYS A 36 -3.59 -16.55 3.32
N LYS A 37 -3.34 -15.95 2.15
CA LYS A 37 -2.13 -15.16 1.90
C LYS A 37 -2.06 -13.95 2.84
N ILE A 38 -3.19 -13.27 3.06
CA ILE A 38 -3.28 -12.12 3.96
C ILE A 38 -3.09 -12.53 5.42
N SER A 39 -3.68 -13.65 5.87
CA SER A 39 -3.53 -14.12 7.25
C SER A 39 -2.11 -14.60 7.55
N GLU A 40 -1.42 -15.21 6.58
CA GLU A 40 -0.08 -15.76 6.77
C GLU A 40 1.04 -14.70 6.67
N ASN A 41 0.85 -13.68 5.82
CA ASN A 41 1.93 -12.74 5.46
C ASN A 41 1.57 -11.27 5.71
N GLY A 42 0.31 -10.97 5.99
CA GLY A 42 -0.16 -9.61 6.24
C GLY A 42 0.22 -9.13 7.63
N LYS A 43 0.45 -7.82 7.76
CA LYS A 43 0.67 -7.15 9.04
C LYS A 43 -0.48 -6.19 9.30
N ILE A 44 -1.18 -6.38 10.42
CA ILE A 44 -2.16 -5.40 10.89
C ILE A 44 -1.43 -4.09 11.12
N ILE A 45 -2.02 -3.01 10.62
CA ILE A 45 -1.56 -1.65 10.87
C ILE A 45 -2.67 -0.91 11.58
N ASP A 46 -2.31 -0.31 12.72
CA ASP A 46 -3.23 0.52 13.48
C ASP A 46 -2.97 1.98 13.10
N PRO A 47 -3.90 2.65 12.40
CA PRO A 47 -3.80 4.08 12.19
C PRO A 47 -3.97 4.80 13.55
N PRO A 48 -3.61 6.09 13.64
CA PRO A 48 -3.83 6.88 14.86
C PRO A 48 -5.28 6.81 15.34
N LYS A 49 -5.50 6.93 16.65
CA LYS A 49 -6.82 6.78 17.30
C LYS A 49 -7.91 7.67 16.67
N GLU A 50 -7.54 8.89 16.28
CA GLU A 50 -8.44 9.82 15.57
C GLU A 50 -8.93 9.31 14.21
N VAL A 51 -8.12 8.48 13.53
CA VAL A 51 -8.42 7.90 12.21
C VAL A 51 -9.19 6.58 12.36
N LEU A 52 -8.99 5.83 13.45
CA LEU A 52 -9.80 4.64 13.77
C LEU A 52 -11.30 4.98 13.87
N ASN A 53 -11.64 6.15 14.43
CA ASN A 53 -13.04 6.59 14.48
C ASN A 53 -13.62 6.85 13.08
N LYS A 54 -12.80 7.35 12.14
CA LYS A 54 -13.22 7.52 10.74
C LYS A 54 -13.39 6.17 10.04
N GLN A 55 -12.58 5.18 10.38
CA GLN A 55 -12.64 3.85 9.77
C GLN A 55 -14.01 3.17 9.95
N GLN A 56 -14.67 3.38 11.08
CA GLN A 56 -16.03 2.89 11.34
C GLN A 56 -17.07 3.45 10.36
N GLN A 57 -16.82 4.59 9.73
CA GLN A 57 -17.70 5.16 8.69
C GLN A 57 -17.77 4.28 7.43
N LEU A 58 -16.83 3.33 7.25
CA LEU A 58 -16.87 2.38 6.14
C LEU A 58 -18.03 1.36 6.25
N LEU A 59 -18.59 1.12 7.44
CA LEU A 59 -19.69 0.15 7.63
C LEU A 59 -20.94 0.52 6.83
N ASN A 60 -21.26 1.81 6.79
CA ASN A 60 -22.55 2.31 6.29
C ASN A 60 -22.41 3.16 5.03
N ASN A 61 -21.20 3.27 4.47
CA ASN A 61 -20.96 4.10 3.30
C ASN A 61 -21.23 3.32 2.02
N THR A 62 -22.32 3.66 1.33
CA THR A 62 -22.70 3.07 0.03
C THR A 62 -22.04 3.77 -1.16
N ASP A 63 -21.37 4.90 -0.95
CA ASP A 63 -20.64 5.63 -1.97
C ASP A 63 -19.22 5.06 -2.09
N ASN A 64 -18.98 4.33 -3.18
CA ASN A 64 -17.71 3.68 -3.45
C ASN A 64 -16.55 4.66 -3.58
N ASN A 65 -16.79 5.88 -4.09
CA ASN A 65 -15.73 6.88 -4.27
C ASN A 65 -15.33 7.46 -2.92
N LYS A 66 -16.31 7.87 -2.09
CA LYS A 66 -16.04 8.34 -0.72
C LYS A 66 -15.37 7.26 0.12
N SER A 67 -15.81 6.02 -0.02
CA SER A 67 -15.20 4.88 0.67
C SER A 67 -13.78 4.59 0.17
N GLY A 68 -13.48 4.84 -1.10
CA GLY A 68 -12.12 4.77 -1.64
C GLY A 68 -11.21 5.81 -0.99
N ILE A 69 -11.62 7.09 -1.02
CA ILE A 69 -10.88 8.22 -0.43
C ILE A 69 -10.62 7.97 1.06
N LEU A 70 -11.62 7.55 1.82
CA LEU A 70 -11.47 7.28 3.24
C LEU A 70 -10.45 6.15 3.52
N ARG A 71 -10.42 5.09 2.71
CA ARG A 71 -9.41 4.04 2.84
C ARG A 71 -7.99 4.57 2.55
N GLU A 72 -7.86 5.43 1.54
CA GLU A 72 -6.59 6.09 1.25
C GLU A 72 -6.14 7.00 2.41
N GLU A 73 -7.04 7.77 3.01
CA GLU A 73 -6.75 8.58 4.21
C GLU A 73 -6.25 7.71 5.38
N ILE A 74 -6.91 6.57 5.61
CA ILE A 74 -6.53 5.62 6.68
C ILE A 74 -5.12 5.08 6.44
N ALA A 75 -4.85 4.59 5.23
CA ALA A 75 -3.53 4.07 4.88
C ALA A 75 -2.45 5.16 4.96
N ASP A 76 -2.72 6.34 4.40
CA ASP A 76 -1.81 7.50 4.42
C ASP A 76 -1.45 7.95 5.83
N SER A 77 -2.44 7.96 6.74
CA SER A 77 -2.21 8.31 8.14
C SER A 77 -1.21 7.37 8.82
N TYR A 78 -1.28 6.07 8.56
CA TYR A 78 -0.34 5.10 9.10
C TYR A 78 1.08 5.38 8.60
N PHE A 79 1.26 5.56 7.28
CA PHE A 79 2.59 5.81 6.71
C PHE A 79 3.18 7.12 7.28
N LYS A 80 2.42 8.21 7.30
CA LYS A 80 2.89 9.49 7.85
C LYS A 80 3.31 9.38 9.32
N ASN A 81 2.46 8.76 10.15
CA ASN A 81 2.76 8.59 11.58
C ASN A 81 3.88 7.57 11.85
N SER A 82 4.15 6.70 10.88
CA SER A 82 5.26 5.76 10.94
C SER A 82 6.57 6.34 10.37
N GLY A 83 6.66 7.66 10.17
CA GLY A 83 7.88 8.33 9.73
C GLY A 83 8.21 8.16 8.24
N TYR A 84 7.21 7.85 7.41
CA TYR A 84 7.38 7.86 5.95
C TYR A 84 7.15 9.26 5.40
N THR A 85 7.97 9.68 4.44
CA THR A 85 7.76 10.91 3.67
C THR A 85 6.91 10.60 2.44
N LYS A 86 5.73 11.21 2.34
CA LYS A 86 4.87 11.08 1.15
C LYS A 86 5.46 11.86 -0.03
N LEU A 87 5.40 11.25 -1.21
CA LEU A 87 5.71 11.87 -2.49
C LEU A 87 4.42 12.06 -3.32
N GLU A 88 4.43 13.02 -4.24
CA GLU A 88 3.31 13.23 -5.17
C GLU A 88 3.14 11.99 -6.07
N SER A 89 1.94 11.44 -6.11
CA SER A 89 1.69 10.12 -6.71
C SER A 89 0.47 10.08 -7.63
N LYS A 90 -0.22 11.20 -7.83
CA LYS A 90 -1.47 11.28 -8.57
C LYS A 90 -1.27 11.92 -9.96
N TYR A 91 -2.06 11.44 -10.91
CA TYR A 91 -2.19 11.94 -12.28
C TYR A 91 -3.59 11.58 -12.84
N GLY A 92 -4.63 12.37 -12.56
CA GLY A 92 -5.99 11.99 -12.97
C GLY A 92 -6.44 10.65 -12.36
N SER A 93 -6.90 9.69 -13.17
CA SER A 93 -7.39 8.39 -12.71
C SER A 93 -6.37 7.24 -12.90
N ASN A 94 -6.49 6.18 -12.10
CA ASN A 94 -5.64 4.98 -12.12
C ASN A 94 -4.15 5.26 -11.82
N CYS A 95 -3.88 6.01 -10.77
CA CYS A 95 -2.54 6.34 -10.30
C CYS A 95 -2.13 5.45 -9.11
N PHE A 96 -0.98 5.71 -8.52
CA PHE A 96 -0.63 5.11 -7.23
C PHE A 96 -1.44 5.78 -6.12
N ASP A 97 -1.98 4.98 -5.20
CA ASP A 97 -2.69 5.51 -4.03
C ASP A 97 -1.76 6.20 -3.05
N GLY A 98 -0.51 5.75 -2.98
CA GLY A 98 0.56 6.52 -2.38
C GLY A 98 1.94 6.07 -2.86
N VAL A 99 2.88 7.02 -2.84
CA VAL A 99 4.30 6.75 -2.97
C VAL A 99 5.01 7.37 -1.78
N TYR A 100 5.89 6.61 -1.14
CA TYR A 100 6.55 7.04 0.08
C TYR A 100 8.03 6.70 0.06
N MET A 101 8.82 7.49 0.80
CA MET A 101 10.22 7.24 1.10
C MET A 101 10.40 7.02 2.61
N LYS A 102 11.22 6.05 2.98
CA LYS A 102 11.68 5.87 4.36
C LYS A 102 13.05 5.22 4.37
N ASN A 103 13.99 5.77 5.14
CA ASN A 103 15.35 5.25 5.26
C ASN A 103 16.05 5.02 3.91
N GLY A 104 15.79 5.88 2.91
CA GLY A 104 16.36 5.75 1.56
C GLY A 104 15.68 4.71 0.65
N GLU A 105 14.67 3.99 1.14
CA GLU A 105 13.90 3.03 0.36
C GLU A 105 12.59 3.63 -0.16
N LEU A 106 12.17 3.15 -1.35
CA LEU A 106 10.94 3.56 -2.02
C LEU A 106 9.82 2.55 -1.75
N TYR A 107 8.62 3.07 -1.51
CA TYR A 107 7.42 2.29 -1.25
C TYR A 107 6.31 2.75 -2.18
N ILE A 108 5.79 1.85 -3.00
CA ILE A 108 4.61 2.08 -3.83
C ILE A 108 3.44 1.37 -3.15
N VAL A 109 2.36 2.12 -2.92
CA VAL A 109 1.21 1.66 -2.16
C VAL A 109 -0.04 1.67 -3.03
N GLU A 110 -0.76 0.55 -3.00
CA GLU A 110 -2.10 0.41 -3.54
C GLU A 110 -3.07 0.06 -2.41
N VAL A 111 -4.18 0.79 -2.30
CA VAL A 111 -5.18 0.65 -1.26
C VAL A 111 -6.44 0.04 -1.85
N LYS A 112 -6.95 -1.02 -1.22
CA LYS A 112 -8.17 -1.71 -1.66
C LYS A 112 -9.07 -2.05 -0.48
N PRO A 113 -10.37 -2.28 -0.73
CA PRO A 113 -11.24 -2.89 0.26
C PRO A 113 -10.66 -4.24 0.72
N LEU A 114 -10.55 -4.42 2.03
CA LEU A 114 -10.41 -5.73 2.65
C LEU A 114 -11.81 -6.34 2.70
N LYS A 115 -12.05 -7.42 1.97
CA LYS A 115 -13.37 -8.06 1.97
C LYS A 115 -13.64 -8.77 3.30
N GLU A 116 -14.91 -9.04 3.59
CA GLU A 116 -15.36 -9.69 4.83
C GLU A 116 -14.60 -11.00 5.14
N ARG A 117 -14.26 -11.78 4.12
CA ARG A 117 -13.46 -13.01 4.26
C ARG A 117 -11.94 -12.79 4.25
N GLY A 118 -11.48 -11.55 4.35
CA GLY A 118 -10.06 -11.19 4.44
C GLY A 118 -9.30 -11.21 3.12
N SER A 119 -9.97 -11.13 1.96
CA SER A 119 -9.31 -11.08 0.65
C SER A 119 -9.21 -9.66 0.09
N VAL A 120 -8.27 -9.43 -0.82
CA VAL A 120 -8.11 -8.17 -1.56
C VAL A 120 -8.15 -8.45 -3.06
N LYS A 121 -8.82 -7.58 -3.83
CA LYS A 121 -8.87 -7.64 -5.29
C LYS A 121 -8.21 -6.40 -5.89
N LEU A 122 -7.04 -6.60 -6.49
CA LEU A 122 -6.40 -5.63 -7.37
C LEU A 122 -7.09 -5.62 -8.72
N SER A 123 -7.13 -4.46 -9.37
CA SER A 123 -7.67 -4.33 -10.71
C SER A 123 -6.77 -5.05 -11.72
N ASP A 124 -7.39 -5.78 -12.63
CA ASP A 124 -6.72 -6.44 -13.76
C ASP A 124 -6.97 -5.61 -15.02
N ASN A 125 -5.93 -4.96 -15.53
CA ASN A 125 -6.01 -4.06 -16.67
C ASN A 125 -5.46 -4.68 -17.95
N LYS A 126 -5.34 -6.02 -18.02
CA LYS A 126 -4.83 -6.70 -19.21
C LYS A 126 -5.67 -6.49 -20.46
N LYS A 127 -6.95 -6.17 -20.29
CA LYS A 127 -7.88 -5.88 -21.39
C LYS A 127 -8.00 -4.39 -21.71
N SER A 128 -7.23 -3.52 -21.04
CA SER A 128 -7.19 -2.09 -21.38
C SER A 128 -6.41 -1.85 -22.67
N THR A 129 -6.62 -0.70 -23.31
CA THR A 129 -6.03 -0.32 -24.63
C THR A 129 -4.52 -0.51 -24.75
N ASN A 130 -3.78 -0.54 -23.63
CA ASN A 130 -2.33 -0.70 -23.62
C ASN A 130 -1.84 -1.91 -22.79
N ASP A 131 -2.73 -2.78 -22.32
CA ASP A 131 -2.43 -3.88 -21.37
C ASP A 131 -1.37 -3.47 -20.34
N ILE A 132 -1.78 -2.73 -19.32
CA ILE A 132 -0.84 -2.30 -18.27
C ILE A 132 -0.71 -3.34 -17.15
N GLY A 133 -1.19 -4.58 -17.37
CA GLY A 133 -1.16 -5.66 -16.39
C GLY A 133 -2.08 -5.45 -15.17
N VAL A 134 -1.87 -6.29 -14.15
CA VAL A 134 -2.53 -6.17 -12.85
C VAL A 134 -1.89 -5.05 -12.05
N GLN A 135 -2.65 -4.31 -11.25
CA GLN A 135 -2.07 -3.32 -10.34
C GLN A 135 -0.95 -3.95 -9.48
N MET A 136 0.08 -3.16 -9.17
CA MET A 136 1.29 -3.61 -8.47
C MET A 136 2.13 -4.68 -9.19
N SER A 137 1.84 -4.99 -10.46
CA SER A 137 2.80 -5.68 -11.33
C SER A 137 3.86 -4.72 -11.83
N ASP A 138 4.98 -5.25 -12.30
CA ASP A 138 6.11 -4.46 -12.79
C ASP A 138 5.70 -3.61 -14.00
N LYS A 139 5.00 -4.24 -14.95
CA LYS A 139 4.40 -3.58 -16.12
C LYS A 139 3.47 -2.43 -15.71
N TRP A 140 2.66 -2.64 -14.67
CA TRP A 140 1.78 -1.59 -14.17
C TRP A 140 2.57 -0.44 -13.56
N ILE A 141 3.52 -0.72 -12.65
CA ILE A 141 4.34 0.29 -12.00
C ILE A 141 5.10 1.13 -13.03
N VAL A 142 5.74 0.50 -14.02
CA VAL A 142 6.44 1.21 -15.10
C VAL A 142 5.47 2.09 -15.88
N SER A 143 4.33 1.55 -16.33
CA SER A 143 3.33 2.33 -17.07
C SER A 143 2.78 3.53 -16.28
N ARG A 144 2.51 3.36 -14.98
CA ARG A 144 2.01 4.45 -14.12
C ARG A 144 3.10 5.50 -13.87
N THR A 145 4.35 5.09 -13.78
CA THR A 145 5.50 6.00 -13.67
C THR A 145 5.64 6.87 -14.92
N GLU A 146 5.53 6.29 -16.11
CA GLU A 146 5.53 7.05 -17.36
C GLU A 146 4.38 8.06 -17.46
N ALA A 147 3.23 7.71 -16.88
CA ALA A 147 2.09 8.61 -16.86
C ALA A 147 2.24 9.77 -15.87
N LEU A 148 2.95 9.58 -14.74
CA LEU A 148 3.35 10.68 -13.85
C LEU A 148 4.21 11.72 -14.58
N VAL A 149 5.14 11.28 -15.44
CA VAL A 149 5.97 12.20 -16.26
C VAL A 149 5.11 13.11 -17.14
N LYS A 150 3.97 12.61 -17.64
CA LYS A 150 3.07 13.34 -18.56
C LYS A 150 2.22 14.41 -17.87
N THR A 151 2.19 14.45 -16.54
CA THR A 151 1.38 15.43 -15.78
C THR A 151 1.80 16.88 -15.95
N LYS A 152 3.07 17.13 -16.31
CA LYS A 152 3.72 18.45 -16.19
C LYS A 152 3.75 19.02 -14.77
N ASN A 153 3.33 18.26 -13.74
CA ASN A 153 3.48 18.63 -12.35
C ASN A 153 4.92 18.34 -11.91
N PRO A 154 5.70 19.35 -11.46
CA PRO A 154 7.10 19.16 -11.08
C PRO A 154 7.31 18.10 -9.99
N ASP A 155 6.41 17.98 -9.02
CA ASP A 155 6.57 17.03 -7.92
C ASP A 155 6.21 15.60 -8.36
N ALA A 156 5.19 15.44 -9.20
CA ALA A 156 4.89 14.15 -9.83
C ALA A 156 6.05 13.68 -10.73
N ILE A 157 6.68 14.60 -11.46
CA ILE A 157 7.86 14.33 -12.28
C ILE A 157 9.03 13.89 -11.40
N LYS A 158 9.30 14.58 -10.28
CA LYS A 158 10.35 14.15 -9.32
C LYS A 158 10.10 12.73 -8.81
N THR A 159 8.87 12.40 -8.43
CA THR A 159 8.51 11.03 -8.03
C THR A 159 8.79 10.03 -9.15
N ALA A 160 8.40 10.35 -10.37
CA ALA A 160 8.63 9.50 -11.53
C ALA A 160 10.12 9.28 -11.80
N THR A 161 10.94 10.32 -11.66
CA THR A 161 12.40 10.25 -11.77
C THR A 161 13.00 9.31 -10.72
N LEU A 162 12.54 9.38 -9.46
CA LEU A 162 13.01 8.50 -8.39
C LEU A 162 12.66 7.04 -8.67
N ILE A 163 11.42 6.74 -9.06
CA ILE A 163 10.99 5.39 -9.42
C ILE A 163 11.81 4.87 -10.61
N THR A 164 11.92 5.66 -11.68
CA THR A 164 12.67 5.29 -12.90
C THR A 164 14.13 4.99 -12.60
N LYS A 165 14.78 5.83 -11.78
CA LYS A 165 16.16 5.60 -11.34
C LYS A 165 16.28 4.29 -10.58
N ALA A 166 15.37 4.02 -9.63
CA ALA A 166 15.39 2.78 -8.86
C ALA A 166 15.21 1.53 -9.75
N VAL A 167 14.29 1.57 -10.73
CA VAL A 167 14.12 0.49 -11.73
C VAL A 167 15.39 0.28 -12.55
N ASN A 168 15.99 1.36 -13.07
CA ASN A 168 17.20 1.28 -13.91
C ASN A 168 18.42 0.76 -13.14
N GLU A 169 18.57 1.15 -11.88
CA GLU A 169 19.69 0.76 -11.02
C GLU A 169 19.44 -0.57 -10.30
N GLY A 170 18.28 -1.21 -10.50
CA GLY A 170 17.90 -2.43 -9.79
C GLY A 170 17.75 -2.24 -8.27
N LYS A 171 17.51 -1.02 -7.80
CA LYS A 171 17.32 -0.70 -6.38
C LYS A 171 15.95 -1.17 -5.90
N PRO A 172 15.81 -1.51 -4.60
CA PRO A 172 14.54 -1.97 -4.06
C PRO A 172 13.40 -0.94 -4.21
N ILE A 173 12.25 -1.41 -4.66
CA ILE A 173 10.96 -0.70 -4.65
C ILE A 173 9.95 -1.60 -3.97
N ASN A 174 9.65 -1.32 -2.70
CA ASN A 174 8.72 -2.09 -1.89
C ASN A 174 7.29 -1.91 -2.41
N LYS A 175 6.66 -3.00 -2.86
CA LYS A 175 5.29 -3.01 -3.38
C LYS A 175 4.34 -3.38 -2.26
N ILE A 176 3.59 -2.42 -1.72
CA ILE A 176 2.72 -2.64 -0.58
C ILE A 176 1.25 -2.54 -1.01
N VAL A 177 0.48 -3.56 -0.67
CA VAL A 177 -0.99 -3.48 -0.74
C VAL A 177 -1.53 -3.23 0.66
N VAL A 178 -2.43 -2.26 0.81
CA VAL A 178 -3.19 -2.06 2.04
C VAL A 178 -4.63 -2.48 1.81
N GLY A 179 -5.05 -3.55 2.48
CA GLY A 179 -6.45 -3.92 2.60
C GLY A 179 -7.08 -3.17 3.76
N VAL A 180 -8.17 -2.43 3.53
CA VAL A 180 -8.88 -1.69 4.57
C VAL A 180 -10.38 -2.04 4.58
N ASN A 181 -10.90 -2.44 5.73
CA ASN A 181 -12.34 -2.48 6.02
C ASN A 181 -12.65 -1.60 7.23
N ASP A 182 -13.88 -1.65 7.70
CA ASP A 182 -14.38 -0.94 8.87
C ASP A 182 -13.68 -1.28 10.20
N SER A 183 -13.08 -2.46 10.31
CA SER A 183 -12.55 -2.98 11.57
C SER A 183 -11.03 -2.95 11.66
N ARG A 184 -10.33 -3.07 10.53
CA ARG A 184 -8.87 -3.12 10.49
C ARG A 184 -8.27 -2.72 9.14
N ALA A 185 -7.02 -2.33 9.19
CA ALA A 185 -6.17 -2.17 8.02
C ALA A 185 -5.02 -3.18 8.08
N ILE A 186 -4.68 -3.77 6.94
CA ILE A 186 -3.62 -4.78 6.83
C ILE A 186 -2.73 -4.43 5.65
N THR A 187 -1.42 -4.40 5.90
CA THR A 187 -0.40 -4.30 4.85
C THR A 187 0.05 -5.68 4.39
N LEU A 188 0.33 -5.81 3.11
CA LEU A 188 0.97 -6.99 2.51
C LEU A 188 2.07 -6.54 1.55
N ASN A 189 3.28 -7.10 1.70
CA ASN A 189 4.40 -6.83 0.80
C ASN A 189 4.39 -7.83 -0.38
N LEU A 190 4.32 -7.31 -1.60
CA LEU A 190 4.31 -8.10 -2.84
C LEU A 190 5.70 -8.31 -3.46
N GLY A 191 6.75 -8.00 -2.70
CA GLY A 191 8.14 -8.00 -3.14
C GLY A 191 8.68 -6.59 -3.33
N ASN A 192 9.99 -6.51 -3.54
CA ASN A 192 10.73 -5.25 -3.57
C ASN A 192 11.53 -5.03 -4.86
N LYS A 193 11.25 -5.78 -5.93
CA LYS A 193 11.94 -5.64 -7.22
C LYS A 193 10.94 -5.31 -8.32
N VAL A 194 11.28 -4.33 -9.16
CA VAL A 194 10.53 -3.98 -10.37
C VAL A 194 11.50 -4.06 -11.53
N THR A 195 11.17 -4.86 -12.55
CA THR A 195 11.93 -4.92 -13.80
C THR A 195 11.19 -4.20 -14.93
N LYS A 196 11.93 -3.78 -15.96
CA LYS A 196 11.33 -3.28 -17.20
C LYS A 196 10.66 -4.40 -17.98
#